data_AF-A0A7C3AZN9-F1
#
_entry.id   AF-A0A7C3AZN9-F1
#
_cell.length_a   1.000
_cell.length_b   1.000
_cell.length_c   1.000
_cell.angle_alpha   90.00
_cell.angle_beta   90.00
_cell.angle_gamma   90.00
#
_symmetry.space_group_name_H-M   'P 1'
#
loop_
_entity.id
_entity.type
_entity.pdbx_description
1 polymer ?
#
loop_
_entity_poly.entity_id
_entity_poly.type
_entity_poly.pdbx_seq_one_letter_code
_entity_poly.pdbx_strand_id
1 'polypeptide(L)'
;MVLNRQIDERMLNMLKGNSASNGLRELKVQLALVQAACLMSIEETTRATASQITERAIREYGIEVSASFTGQVFAGMGIGTAMTHGKNRFILDRGRLEEMRKAITVRCEELAEKLESSIKYFQDLPERIKALEKEWKDIVKLRIKERELLNYVKEERNKPSQLPYLISEANKLKEQAAKVDKLQKECRNLSRKIRSIPSLEERKKSLEAAIATHEAKVRDISAKERGLVAREEELADRIVKIQKRMGWVELAILEQAIKEARDEIDTLSRQLGEKRSLLDKIFRRKEGNP
;
A
#
# COMPACT_ATOMS: atom_id res chain seq x y z
N MET A 1 15.59 41.82 24.53
CA MET A 1 15.90 41.95 25.98
C MET A 1 17.38 41.70 26.17
N VAL A 2 18.16 42.78 26.22
CA VAL A 2 19.61 42.73 26.48
C VAL A 2 19.77 42.55 27.99
N LEU A 3 20.04 41.32 28.42
CA LEU A 3 20.42 41.02 29.81
C LEU A 3 21.84 41.54 30.02
N ASN A 4 21.93 42.84 30.30
CA ASN A 4 23.12 43.48 30.82
C ASN A 4 23.31 42.95 32.25
N ARG A 5 23.87 41.75 32.38
CA ARG A 5 24.36 41.24 33.66
C ARG A 5 25.57 42.08 34.01
N GLN A 6 25.37 43.12 34.82
CA GLN A 6 26.40 43.64 35.69
C GLN A 6 26.95 42.43 36.44
N ILE A 7 28.11 41.93 35.98
CA ILE A 7 28.87 40.94 36.72
C ILE A 7 29.20 41.64 38.02
N ASP A 8 28.56 41.18 39.09
CA ASP A 8 28.69 41.72 40.43
C ASP A 8 30.18 41.85 40.76
N GLU A 9 30.69 43.08 40.89
CA GLU A 9 32.11 43.34 41.16
C GLU A 9 32.58 42.60 42.42
N ARG A 10 31.66 42.27 43.33
CA ARG A 10 31.89 41.38 44.48
C ARG A 10 32.20 39.95 44.07
N MET A 11 31.50 39.37 43.08
CA MET A 11 31.83 38.03 42.56
C MET A 11 33.13 38.03 41.78
N LEU A 12 33.44 39.10 41.05
CA LEU A 12 34.75 39.30 40.41
C LEU A 12 35.88 39.46 41.43
N ASN A 13 35.64 40.08 42.59
CA ASN A 13 36.61 40.21 43.68
C ASN A 13 36.73 38.96 44.57
N MET A 14 35.73 38.06 44.56
CA MET A 14 35.84 36.71 45.14
C MET A 14 36.57 35.73 44.21
N LEU A 15 36.43 35.90 42.88
CA LEU A 15 37.12 35.10 41.87
C LEU A 15 38.56 35.56 41.63
N LYS A 16 38.84 36.87 41.74
CA LYS A 16 40.20 37.36 41.89
C LYS A 16 40.68 36.89 43.25
N GLY A 17 41.73 36.07 43.29
CA GLY A 17 42.31 35.52 44.51
C GLY A 17 42.94 36.56 45.45
N ASN A 18 42.33 37.74 45.63
CA ASN A 18 42.77 38.84 46.47
C ASN A 18 42.83 38.46 47.94
N SER A 19 41.92 37.62 48.46
CA SER A 19 42.00 37.16 49.85
C SER A 19 43.17 36.19 50.08
N ALA A 20 43.40 35.27 49.15
CA ALA A 20 44.50 34.30 49.20
C ALA A 20 45.85 34.93 48.85
N SER A 21 45.90 35.87 47.90
CA SER A 21 47.12 36.59 47.52
C SER A 21 47.50 37.64 48.56
N ASN A 22 46.54 38.37 49.13
CA ASN A 22 46.80 39.24 50.27
C ASN A 22 47.18 38.42 51.51
N GLY A 23 46.53 37.27 51.73
CA GLY A 23 46.89 36.34 52.80
C GLY A 23 48.30 35.76 52.64
N LEU A 24 48.70 35.33 51.44
CA LEU A 24 50.05 34.85 51.16
C LEU A 24 51.09 35.98 51.28
N ARG A 25 50.77 37.19 50.80
CA ARG A 25 51.62 38.37 50.96
C ARG A 25 51.82 38.71 52.43
N GLU A 26 50.75 38.66 53.22
CA GLU A 26 50.78 38.91 54.66
C GLU A 26 51.60 37.85 55.39
N LEU A 27 51.42 36.56 55.09
CA LEU A 27 52.23 35.48 55.66
C LEU A 27 53.70 35.56 55.24
N LYS A 28 54.00 35.96 54.01
CA LYS A 28 55.39 36.18 53.55
C LYS A 28 56.06 37.29 54.35
N VAL A 29 55.32 38.36 54.61
CA VAL A 29 55.79 39.48 55.45
C VAL A 29 55.99 39.01 56.90
N GLN A 30 55.06 38.26 57.47
CA GLN A 30 55.19 37.68 58.81
C GLN A 30 56.40 36.73 58.89
N LEU A 31 56.62 35.90 57.88
CA LEU A 31 57.76 35.00 57.79
C LEU A 31 59.08 35.78 57.78
N ALA A 32 59.18 36.83 56.97
CA ALA A 32 60.38 37.67 56.89
C ALA A 32 60.68 38.38 58.23
N LEU A 33 59.65 38.84 58.94
CA LEU A 33 59.81 39.43 60.27
C LEU A 33 60.28 38.39 61.31
N VAL A 34 59.69 37.20 61.31
CA VAL A 34 60.09 36.11 62.21
C VAL A 34 61.52 35.62 61.88
N GLN A 35 61.88 35.53 60.59
CA GLN A 35 63.23 35.17 60.17
C GLN A 35 64.27 36.22 60.57
N ALA A 36 63.95 37.51 60.44
CA ALA A 36 64.81 38.59 60.92
C ALA A 36 65.02 38.51 62.45
N ALA A 37 63.96 38.21 63.21
CA ALA A 37 64.06 37.99 64.64
C ALA A 37 64.88 36.72 65.00
N CYS A 38 64.75 35.63 64.23
CA CYS A 38 65.60 34.45 64.37
C CYS A 38 67.08 34.79 64.14
N LEU A 39 67.39 35.54 63.08
CA LEU A 39 68.76 35.96 62.78
C LEU A 39 69.35 36.80 63.90
N MET A 40 68.58 37.76 64.43
CA MET A 40 69.01 38.55 65.59
C MET A 40 69.26 37.68 66.82
N SER A 41 68.43 36.66 67.07
CA SER A 41 68.62 35.69 68.16
C SER A 41 69.89 34.84 67.97
N ILE A 42 70.21 34.46 66.73
CA ILE A 42 71.46 33.75 66.38
C ILE A 42 72.68 34.65 66.59
N GLU A 43 72.57 35.94 66.29
CA GLU A 43 73.56 36.98 66.59
C GLU A 43 73.59 37.37 68.10
N GLU A 44 73.13 36.48 68.98
CA GLU A 44 73.11 36.62 70.43
C GLU A 44 72.26 37.79 70.98
N THR A 45 71.42 38.41 70.13
CA THR A 45 70.48 39.44 70.56
C THR A 45 69.28 38.79 71.23
N THR A 46 69.21 38.85 72.56
CA THR A 46 68.11 38.27 73.34
C THR A 46 66.85 39.12 73.37
N ARG A 47 66.94 40.43 73.07
CA ARG A 47 65.82 41.37 73.10
C ARG A 47 65.93 42.46 72.05
N ALA A 48 64.86 42.71 71.29
CA ALA A 48 64.81 43.75 70.26
C ALA A 48 63.50 44.55 70.28
N THR A 49 63.55 45.84 69.92
CA THR A 49 62.33 46.63 69.70
C THR A 49 61.69 46.28 68.35
N ALA A 50 60.40 46.60 68.20
CA ALA A 50 59.69 46.42 66.93
C ALA A 50 60.45 47.09 65.77
N SER A 51 60.91 48.33 65.95
CA SER A 51 61.67 49.08 64.93
C SER A 51 62.97 48.38 64.54
N GLN A 52 63.72 47.81 65.49
CA GLN A 52 64.97 47.11 65.20
C GLN A 52 64.73 45.85 64.35
N ILE A 53 63.67 45.10 64.67
CA ILE A 53 63.27 43.91 63.90
C ILE A 53 62.79 44.33 62.50
N THR A 54 62.00 45.39 62.40
CA THR A 54 61.52 45.94 61.13
C THR A 54 62.67 46.40 60.24
N GLU A 55 63.61 47.18 60.77
CA GLU A 55 64.79 47.64 60.03
C GLU A 55 65.63 46.47 59.54
N ARG A 56 65.79 45.42 60.36
CA ARG A 56 66.50 44.21 59.94
C ARG A 56 65.76 43.47 58.85
N ALA A 57 64.45 43.33 58.96
CA ALA A 57 63.65 42.65 57.95
C ALA A 57 63.59 43.41 56.61
N ILE A 58 63.51 44.75 56.65
CA ILE A 58 63.62 45.60 55.45
C ILE A 58 64.98 45.37 54.78
N ARG A 59 66.07 45.38 55.56
CA ARG A 59 67.44 45.23 55.05
C ARG A 59 67.70 43.86 54.42
N GLU A 60 67.28 42.79 55.08
CA GLU A 60 67.60 41.41 54.67
C GLU A 60 66.62 40.86 53.62
N TYR A 61 65.35 41.25 53.69
CA TYR A 61 64.27 40.64 52.90
C TYR A 61 63.53 41.63 52.01
N GLY A 62 63.88 42.92 52.02
CA GLY A 62 63.28 43.94 51.16
C GLY A 62 61.78 44.14 51.39
N ILE A 63 61.27 43.83 52.59
CA ILE A 63 59.85 43.99 52.89
C ILE A 63 59.53 45.44 53.25
N GLU A 64 58.38 45.96 52.81
CA GLU A 64 57.90 47.29 53.20
C GLU A 64 56.87 47.16 54.32
N VAL A 65 57.31 47.31 55.57
CA VAL A 65 56.42 47.25 56.74
C VAL A 65 56.78 48.28 57.79
N SER A 66 55.76 48.68 58.57
CA SER A 66 55.94 49.60 59.70
C SER A 66 56.32 48.84 60.98
N ALA A 67 56.99 49.56 61.89
CA ALA A 67 57.28 49.06 63.23
C ALA A 67 56.00 48.76 64.03
N SER A 68 54.92 49.50 63.80
CA SER A 68 53.60 49.25 64.41
C SER A 68 53.04 47.89 63.99
N PHE A 69 53.09 47.58 62.69
CA PHE A 69 52.66 46.28 62.16
C PHE A 69 53.50 45.13 62.73
N THR A 70 54.82 45.30 62.80
CA THR A 70 55.72 44.30 63.41
C THR A 70 55.35 44.05 64.89
N GLY A 71 55.02 45.11 65.62
CA GLY A 71 54.54 45.01 67.00
C GLY A 71 53.23 44.23 67.13
N GLN A 72 52.26 44.48 66.24
CA GLN A 72 50.99 43.76 66.19
C GLN A 72 51.18 42.28 65.85
N VAL A 73 52.03 41.97 64.87
CA VAL A 73 52.35 40.59 64.46
C VAL A 73 52.98 39.82 65.61
N PHE A 74 54.01 40.38 66.26
CA PHE A 74 54.74 39.70 67.33
C PHE A 74 53.89 39.53 68.59
N ALA A 75 53.05 40.52 68.91
CA ALA A 75 52.08 40.40 69.99
C ALA A 75 51.00 39.35 69.68
N GLY A 76 50.50 39.30 68.44
CA GLY A 76 49.54 38.31 67.97
C GLY A 76 50.08 36.88 67.95
N MET A 77 51.40 36.72 67.75
CA MET A 77 52.12 35.44 67.88
C MET A 77 52.44 35.09 69.36
N GLY A 78 52.09 35.97 70.30
CA GLY A 78 52.28 35.79 71.73
C GLY A 78 53.73 35.88 72.19
N ILE A 79 54.62 36.52 71.43
CA ILE A 79 56.02 36.68 71.80
C ILE A 79 56.09 37.58 73.05
N GLY A 80 56.79 37.11 74.07
CA GLY A 80 56.90 37.81 75.35
C GLY A 80 57.57 39.17 75.18
N THR A 81 57.11 40.17 75.94
CA THR A 81 57.70 41.51 75.97
C THR A 81 58.29 41.82 77.34
N ALA A 82 59.37 42.59 77.35
CA ALA A 82 60.00 43.10 78.56
C ALA A 82 60.31 44.59 78.39
N MET A 83 60.07 45.37 79.43
CA MET A 83 60.50 46.77 79.47
C MET A 83 61.99 46.84 79.76
N THR A 84 62.76 47.45 78.85
CA THR A 84 64.20 47.69 79.03
C THR A 84 64.48 49.15 78.68
N HIS A 85 65.01 49.93 79.63
CA HIS A 85 65.23 51.38 79.50
C HIS A 85 63.99 52.15 79.00
N GLY A 86 62.81 51.85 79.57
CA GLY A 86 61.54 52.53 79.24
C GLY A 86 60.96 52.19 77.86
N LYS A 87 61.54 51.22 77.13
CA LYS A 87 61.03 50.75 75.83
C LYS A 87 60.59 49.30 75.91
N ASN A 88 59.47 48.98 75.29
CA ASN A 88 59.00 47.60 75.11
C ASN A 88 59.91 46.88 74.10
N ARG A 89 60.52 45.78 74.54
CA ARG A 89 61.32 44.89 73.69
C ARG A 89 60.73 43.50 73.67
N PHE A 90 60.73 42.85 72.52
CA PHE A 90 60.36 41.45 72.37
C PHE A 90 61.51 40.56 72.82
N ILE A 91 61.19 39.49 73.55
CA ILE A 91 62.14 38.45 73.96
C ILE A 91 62.33 37.50 72.79
N LEU A 92 63.55 37.41 72.28
CA LEU A 92 63.89 36.62 71.10
C LEU A 92 64.34 35.21 71.51
N ASP A 93 63.38 34.38 71.92
CA ASP A 93 63.62 32.97 72.22
C ASP A 93 63.77 32.16 70.93
N ARG A 94 64.98 31.65 70.70
CA ARG A 94 65.34 30.92 69.49
C ARG A 94 64.44 29.71 69.25
N GLY A 95 64.16 28.90 70.27
CA GLY A 95 63.37 27.67 70.09
C GLY A 95 61.95 27.99 69.61
N ARG A 96 61.33 28.96 70.28
CA ARG A 96 59.97 29.41 69.95
C ARG A 96 59.89 30.11 68.60
N LEU A 97 60.89 30.92 68.23
CA LEU A 97 60.94 31.59 66.93
C LEU A 97 61.18 30.61 65.78
N GLU A 98 61.98 29.55 65.98
CA GLU A 98 62.17 28.49 64.98
C GLU A 98 60.88 27.68 64.74
N GLU A 99 60.12 27.38 65.79
CA GLU A 99 58.79 26.74 65.67
C GLU A 99 57.81 27.62 64.89
N MET A 100 57.74 28.92 65.22
CA MET A 100 56.90 29.87 64.49
C MET A 100 57.31 29.97 63.03
N ARG A 101 58.62 30.04 62.74
CA ARG A 101 59.13 30.04 61.37
C ARG A 101 58.64 28.81 60.60
N LYS A 102 58.82 27.61 61.16
CA LYS A 102 58.38 26.36 60.52
C LYS A 102 56.87 26.36 60.26
N ALA A 103 56.07 26.77 61.25
CA ALA A 103 54.61 26.82 61.12
C ALA A 103 54.14 27.80 60.03
N ILE A 104 54.77 28.98 59.92
CA ILE A 104 54.44 29.96 58.88
C ILE A 104 54.89 29.46 57.51
N THR A 105 56.07 28.82 57.41
CA THR A 105 56.55 28.22 56.16
C THR A 105 55.57 27.18 55.61
N VAL A 106 55.11 26.24 56.44
CA VAL A 106 54.11 25.23 56.02
C VAL A 106 52.83 25.89 55.51
N ARG A 107 52.31 26.92 56.20
CA ARG A 107 51.12 27.65 55.76
C ARG A 107 51.32 28.39 54.44
N CYS A 108 52.52 28.96 54.22
CA CYS A 108 52.87 29.59 52.95
C CYS A 108 52.88 28.56 51.81
N GLU A 109 53.45 27.38 52.03
CA GLU A 109 53.48 26.29 51.05
C GLU A 109 52.06 25.80 50.72
N GLU A 110 51.23 25.54 51.72
CA GLU A 110 49.83 25.13 51.51
C GLU A 110 49.01 26.14 50.71
N LEU A 111 49.19 27.44 50.98
CA LEU A 111 48.50 28.49 50.23
C LEU A 111 49.08 28.66 48.82
N ALA A 112 50.39 28.48 48.64
CA ALA A 112 51.01 28.49 47.32
C ALA A 112 50.45 27.35 46.45
N GLU A 113 50.36 26.12 46.97
CA GLU A 113 49.77 24.98 46.26
C GLU A 113 48.30 25.23 45.89
N LYS A 114 47.50 25.78 46.83
CA LYS A 114 46.11 26.15 46.56
C LYS A 114 46.00 27.21 45.46
N LEU A 115 46.88 28.20 45.47
CA LEU A 115 46.92 29.22 44.43
C LEU A 115 47.34 28.63 43.08
N GLU A 116 48.34 27.75 43.03
CA GLU A 116 48.74 27.05 41.81
C GLU A 116 47.60 26.19 41.23
N SER A 117 46.90 25.43 42.07
CA SER A 117 45.74 24.63 41.63
C SER A 117 44.62 25.51 41.07
N SER A 118 44.41 26.68 41.69
CA SER A 118 43.41 27.65 41.24
C SER A 118 43.83 28.29 39.91
N ILE A 119 45.12 28.63 39.75
CA ILE A 119 45.69 29.15 38.50
C ILE A 119 45.50 28.14 37.37
N LYS A 120 45.81 26.85 37.59
CA LYS A 120 45.58 25.78 36.62
C LYS A 120 44.11 25.70 36.22
N TYR A 121 43.20 25.70 37.19
CA TYR A 121 41.77 25.72 36.92
C TYR A 121 41.34 26.92 36.04
N PHE A 122 41.86 28.12 36.32
CA PHE A 122 41.58 29.31 35.51
C PHE A 122 42.23 29.26 34.13
N GLN A 123 43.38 28.59 33.97
CA GLN A 123 44.03 28.39 32.67
C GLN A 123 43.25 27.41 31.78
N ASP A 124 42.59 26.41 32.37
CA ASP A 124 41.79 25.41 31.65
C ASP A 124 40.36 25.92 31.32
N LEU A 125 39.88 26.93 32.05
CA LEU A 125 38.54 27.48 31.92
C LEU A 125 38.19 27.95 30.49
N PRO A 126 39.07 28.64 29.74
CA PRO A 126 38.81 29.04 28.35
C PRO A 126 38.59 27.86 27.41
N GLU A 127 39.31 26.75 27.58
CA GLU A 127 39.13 25.56 26.75
C GLU A 127 37.77 24.91 27.03
N ARG A 128 37.40 24.82 28.32
CA ARG A 128 36.09 24.32 28.73
C ARG A 128 34.94 25.20 28.21
N ILE A 129 35.12 26.53 28.22
CA ILE A 129 34.16 27.46 27.61
C ILE A 129 34.04 27.20 26.11
N LYS A 130 35.17 27.07 25.38
CA LYS A 130 35.15 26.75 23.94
C LYS A 130 34.46 25.42 23.64
N ALA A 131 34.69 24.40 24.47
CA ALA A 131 34.04 23.10 24.33
C ALA A 131 32.52 23.22 24.52
N LEU A 132 32.07 23.91 25.58
CA LEU A 132 30.64 24.16 25.82
C LEU A 132 30.00 25.01 24.73
N GLU A 133 30.70 26.02 24.19
CA GLU A 133 30.22 26.80 23.04
C GLU A 133 30.04 25.95 21.79
N LYS A 134 30.93 24.98 21.56
CA LYS A 134 30.82 24.03 20.45
C LYS A 134 29.62 23.10 20.64
N GLU A 135 29.47 22.51 21.82
CA GLU A 135 28.31 21.68 22.15
C GLU A 135 26.99 22.46 21.99
N TRP A 136 26.96 23.71 22.44
CA TRP A 136 25.78 24.56 22.29
C TRP A 136 25.44 24.85 20.82
N LYS A 137 26.45 25.15 19.99
CA LYS A 137 26.26 25.33 18.54
C LYS A 137 25.70 24.08 17.88
N ASP A 138 26.14 22.90 18.30
CA ASP A 138 25.66 21.63 17.75
C ASP A 138 24.22 21.32 18.19
N ILE A 139 23.85 21.62 19.44
CA ILE A 139 22.45 21.56 19.92
C ILE A 139 21.55 22.48 19.09
N VAL A 140 21.98 23.70 18.80
CA VAL A 140 21.20 24.64 17.98
C VAL A 140 20.97 24.07 16.57
N LYS A 141 22.00 23.49 15.93
CA LYS A 141 21.86 22.85 14.62
C LYS A 141 20.88 21.67 14.64
N LEU A 142 20.96 20.82 15.67
CA LEU A 142 20.04 19.69 15.83
C LEU A 142 18.59 20.14 16.00
N ARG A 143 18.35 21.22 16.76
CA ARG A 143 17.00 21.80 16.89
C ARG A 143 16.44 22.35 15.57
N ILE A 144 17.29 22.90 14.71
CA ILE A 144 16.86 23.36 13.37
C ILE A 144 16.41 22.15 12.54
N LYS A 145 17.23 21.09 12.48
CA LYS A 145 16.89 19.84 11.77
C LYS A 145 15.63 19.17 12.30
N GLU A 146 15.44 19.16 13.62
CA GLU A 146 14.22 18.63 14.25
C GLU A 146 12.97 19.38 13.76
N ARG A 147 13.03 20.73 13.69
CA ARG A 147 11.93 21.53 13.16
C ARG A 147 11.65 21.24 11.69
N GLU A 148 12.69 21.09 10.87
CA GLU A 148 12.55 20.73 9.45
C GLU A 148 11.86 19.37 9.28
N LEU A 149 12.30 18.36 10.05
CA LEU A 149 11.67 17.03 10.04
C LEU A 149 10.23 17.06 10.53
N LEU A 150 9.92 17.84 11.56
CA LEU A 150 8.54 18.01 12.03
C LEU A 150 7.65 18.67 10.96
N ASN A 151 8.19 19.65 10.23
CA ASN A 151 7.47 20.25 9.11
C ASN A 151 7.26 19.25 7.98
N TYR A 152 8.27 18.46 7.62
CA TYR A 152 8.16 17.40 6.63
C TYR A 152 7.10 16.35 7.01
N VAL A 153 7.07 15.92 8.28
CA VAL A 153 6.04 14.99 8.77
C VAL A 153 4.64 15.61 8.71
N LYS A 154 4.51 16.90 9.02
CA LYS A 154 3.22 17.61 8.87
C LYS A 154 2.80 17.69 7.41
N GLU A 155 3.72 17.98 6.49
CA GLU A 155 3.46 17.98 5.05
C GLU A 155 3.03 16.60 4.56
N GLU A 156 3.74 15.53 4.92
CA GLU A 156 3.37 14.16 4.59
C GLU A 156 2.01 13.77 5.19
N ARG A 157 1.68 14.21 6.41
CA ARG A 157 0.34 13.99 7.00
C ARG A 157 -0.77 14.78 6.30
N ASN A 158 -0.45 15.98 5.80
CA ASN A 158 -1.41 16.83 5.10
C ASN A 158 -1.60 16.41 3.64
N LYS A 159 -0.73 15.55 3.09
CA LYS A 159 -0.98 14.97 1.77
C LYS A 159 -2.28 14.18 1.82
N PRO A 160 -3.23 14.47 0.91
CA PRO A 160 -4.47 13.73 0.87
C PRO A 160 -4.13 12.25 0.67
N SER A 161 -4.67 11.42 1.55
CA SER A 161 -4.48 9.98 1.47
C SER A 161 -4.86 9.51 0.06
N GLN A 162 -4.02 8.70 -0.57
CA GLN A 162 -4.34 8.06 -1.84
C GLN A 162 -5.37 6.93 -1.68
N LEU A 163 -5.71 6.56 -0.43
CA LEU A 163 -6.68 5.50 -0.12
C LEU A 163 -8.02 5.66 -0.84
N PRO A 164 -8.69 6.83 -0.88
CA PRO A 164 -9.97 6.97 -1.57
C PRO A 164 -9.83 6.72 -3.09
N TYR A 165 -8.74 7.18 -3.70
CA TYR A 165 -8.45 6.93 -5.10
C TYR A 165 -8.22 5.43 -5.35
N LEU A 166 -7.36 4.79 -4.56
CA LEU A 166 -7.07 3.36 -4.66
C LEU A 166 -8.31 2.48 -4.40
N ILE A 167 -9.17 2.88 -3.46
CA ILE A 167 -10.46 2.22 -3.20
C ILE A 167 -11.37 2.35 -4.43
N SER A 168 -11.44 3.55 -5.03
CA SER A 168 -12.24 3.77 -6.23
C SER A 168 -11.74 2.94 -7.42
N GLU A 169 -10.43 2.82 -7.58
CA GLU A 169 -9.80 2.03 -8.64
C GLU A 169 -10.00 0.52 -8.41
N ALA A 170 -9.83 0.05 -7.17
CA ALA A 170 -10.11 -1.34 -6.79
C ALA A 170 -11.58 -1.72 -7.03
N ASN A 171 -12.52 -0.82 -6.76
CA ASN A 171 -13.94 -1.05 -7.05
C ASN A 171 -14.22 -1.12 -8.56
N LYS A 172 -13.61 -0.25 -9.38
CA LYS A 172 -13.70 -0.33 -10.85
C LYS A 172 -13.16 -1.66 -11.38
N LEU A 173 -12.02 -2.12 -10.86
CA LEU A 173 -11.45 -3.41 -11.25
C LEU A 173 -12.35 -4.58 -10.85
N LYS A 174 -12.98 -4.54 -9.66
CA LYS A 174 -13.98 -5.54 -9.26
C LYS A 174 -15.19 -5.59 -10.19
N GLU A 175 -15.70 -4.43 -10.62
CA GLU A 175 -16.81 -4.38 -11.58
C GLU A 175 -16.40 -4.94 -12.95
N GLN A 176 -15.20 -4.64 -13.43
CA GLN A 176 -14.66 -5.19 -14.67
C GLN A 176 -14.50 -6.71 -14.58
N ALA A 177 -13.95 -7.23 -13.48
CA ALA A 177 -13.84 -8.66 -13.23
C ALA A 177 -15.21 -9.36 -13.22
N ALA A 178 -16.22 -8.75 -12.58
CA ALA A 178 -17.59 -9.29 -12.59
C ALA A 178 -18.22 -9.33 -13.99
N LYS A 179 -17.90 -8.36 -14.87
CA LYS A 179 -18.32 -8.38 -16.28
C LYS A 179 -17.62 -9.50 -17.05
N VAL A 180 -16.32 -9.70 -16.83
CA VAL A 180 -15.56 -10.80 -17.45
C VAL A 180 -16.14 -12.15 -17.04
N ASP A 181 -16.47 -12.35 -15.77
CA ASP A 181 -17.09 -13.59 -15.29
C ASP A 181 -18.46 -13.87 -15.95
N LYS A 182 -19.28 -12.83 -16.14
CA LYS A 182 -20.57 -12.95 -16.86
C LYS A 182 -20.35 -13.36 -18.31
N LEU A 183 -19.46 -12.67 -19.03
CA LEU A 183 -19.13 -12.99 -20.42
C LEU A 183 -18.54 -14.40 -20.54
N GLN A 184 -17.71 -14.83 -19.58
CA GLN A 184 -17.14 -16.17 -19.58
C GLN A 184 -18.23 -17.24 -19.38
N LYS A 185 -19.23 -16.99 -18.53
CA LYS A 185 -20.40 -17.88 -18.38
C LYS A 185 -21.22 -17.95 -19.67
N GLU A 186 -21.45 -16.84 -20.33
CA GLU A 186 -22.15 -16.79 -21.62
C GLU A 186 -21.38 -17.56 -22.71
N CYS A 187 -20.07 -17.34 -22.84
CA CYS A 187 -19.21 -18.07 -23.76
C CYS A 187 -19.22 -19.58 -23.49
N ARG A 188 -19.20 -20.01 -22.22
CA ARG A 188 -19.32 -21.43 -21.85
C ARG A 188 -20.68 -22.00 -22.26
N ASN A 189 -21.76 -21.25 -22.05
CA ASN A 189 -23.10 -21.68 -22.45
C ASN A 189 -23.25 -21.78 -23.97
N LEU A 190 -22.75 -20.80 -24.72
CA LEU A 190 -22.71 -20.83 -26.18
C LEU A 190 -21.87 -22.00 -26.68
N SER A 191 -20.71 -22.25 -26.07
CA SER A 191 -19.86 -23.40 -26.40
C SER A 191 -20.58 -24.73 -26.16
N ARG A 192 -21.36 -24.86 -25.08
CA ARG A 192 -22.21 -26.05 -24.87
C ARG A 192 -23.30 -26.17 -25.92
N LYS A 193 -23.97 -25.07 -26.27
CA LYS A 193 -24.98 -25.05 -27.34
C LYS A 193 -24.38 -25.52 -28.67
N ILE A 194 -23.20 -25.01 -29.03
CA ILE A 194 -22.49 -25.43 -30.23
C ILE A 194 -22.16 -26.93 -30.18
N ARG A 195 -21.67 -27.45 -29.06
CA ARG A 195 -21.40 -28.90 -28.91
C ARG A 195 -22.66 -29.76 -28.98
N SER A 196 -23.82 -29.24 -28.57
CA SER A 196 -25.10 -29.96 -28.63
C SER A 196 -25.77 -29.92 -30.01
N ILE A 197 -25.30 -29.08 -30.92
CA ILE A 197 -25.76 -29.11 -32.31
C ILE A 197 -25.18 -30.39 -32.95
N PRO A 198 -26.02 -31.29 -33.48
CA PRO A 198 -25.55 -32.48 -34.16
C PRO A 198 -24.56 -32.11 -35.25
N SER A 199 -23.51 -32.90 -35.41
CA SER A 199 -22.54 -32.65 -36.48
C SER A 199 -23.26 -32.63 -37.84
N LEU A 200 -22.72 -31.88 -38.80
CA LEU A 200 -23.27 -31.88 -40.15
C LEU A 200 -23.28 -33.31 -40.73
N GLU A 201 -22.34 -34.17 -40.34
CA GLU A 201 -22.36 -35.61 -40.65
C GLU A 201 -23.57 -36.33 -40.07
N GLU A 202 -23.94 -36.12 -38.80
CA GLU A 202 -25.12 -36.76 -38.19
C GLU A 202 -26.42 -36.30 -38.85
N ARG A 203 -26.54 -35.00 -39.14
CA ARG A 203 -27.67 -34.46 -39.93
C ARG A 203 -27.71 -35.07 -41.33
N LYS A 204 -26.56 -35.18 -42.00
CA LYS A 204 -26.44 -35.81 -43.32
C LYS A 204 -26.89 -37.27 -43.27
N LYS A 205 -26.40 -38.07 -42.32
CA LYS A 205 -26.84 -39.47 -42.12
C LYS A 205 -28.34 -39.58 -41.85
N SER A 206 -28.90 -38.68 -41.05
CA SER A 206 -30.34 -38.67 -40.76
C SER A 206 -31.19 -38.36 -42.01
N LEU A 207 -30.71 -37.43 -42.85
CA LEU A 207 -31.36 -37.09 -44.12
C LEU A 207 -31.21 -38.22 -45.15
N GLU A 208 -30.04 -38.85 -45.23
CA GLU A 208 -29.82 -40.02 -46.09
C GLU A 208 -30.73 -41.19 -45.70
N ALA A 209 -30.90 -41.46 -44.41
CA ALA A 209 -31.85 -42.47 -43.93
C ALA A 209 -33.30 -42.10 -44.29
N ALA A 210 -33.68 -40.83 -44.16
CA ALA A 210 -35.01 -40.35 -44.57
C ALA A 210 -35.22 -40.52 -46.08
N ILE A 211 -34.24 -40.15 -46.91
CA ILE A 211 -34.28 -40.33 -48.37
C ILE A 211 -34.47 -41.81 -48.72
N ALA A 212 -33.69 -42.71 -48.10
CA ALA A 212 -33.83 -44.16 -48.33
C ALA A 212 -35.24 -44.67 -48.00
N THR A 213 -35.85 -44.19 -46.90
CA THR A 213 -37.24 -44.55 -46.57
C THR A 213 -38.25 -43.99 -47.56
N HIS A 214 -38.04 -42.78 -48.08
CA HIS A 214 -38.90 -42.20 -49.10
C HIS A 214 -38.78 -42.93 -50.45
N GLU A 215 -37.57 -43.30 -50.86
CA GLU A 215 -37.35 -44.10 -52.06
C GLU A 215 -38.03 -45.46 -51.98
N ALA A 216 -38.00 -46.13 -50.82
CA ALA A 216 -38.73 -47.38 -50.61
C ALA A 216 -40.24 -47.19 -50.79
N LYS A 217 -40.82 -46.12 -50.22
CA LYS A 217 -42.24 -45.79 -50.39
C LYS A 217 -42.60 -45.50 -51.85
N VAL A 218 -41.75 -44.78 -52.58
CA VAL A 218 -41.97 -44.50 -54.01
C VAL A 218 -41.98 -45.80 -54.81
N ARG A 219 -41.03 -46.72 -54.57
CA ARG A 219 -41.01 -48.04 -55.24
C ARG A 219 -42.28 -48.84 -54.99
N ASP A 220 -42.79 -48.85 -53.75
CA ASP A 220 -44.04 -49.53 -53.41
C ASP A 220 -45.25 -48.91 -54.12
N ILE A 221 -45.31 -47.57 -54.22
CA ILE A 221 -46.36 -46.87 -54.97
C ILE A 221 -46.28 -47.25 -56.45
N SER A 222 -45.10 -47.19 -57.06
CA SER A 222 -44.92 -47.56 -58.47
C SER A 222 -45.23 -49.04 -58.75
N ALA A 223 -45.03 -49.94 -57.78
CA ALA A 223 -45.47 -51.33 -57.90
C ALA A 223 -46.99 -51.46 -57.86
N LYS A 224 -47.66 -50.71 -56.97
CA LYS A 224 -49.13 -50.64 -56.92
C LYS A 224 -49.73 -50.05 -58.20
N GLU A 225 -49.14 -48.99 -58.73
CA GLU A 225 -49.55 -48.38 -60.00
C GLU A 225 -49.47 -49.37 -61.16
N ARG A 226 -48.36 -50.11 -61.30
CA ARG A 226 -48.25 -51.19 -62.30
C ARG A 226 -49.33 -52.25 -62.12
N GLY A 227 -49.65 -52.62 -60.89
CA GLY A 227 -50.74 -53.55 -60.58
C GLY A 227 -52.13 -53.00 -60.93
N LEU A 228 -52.36 -51.70 -60.78
CA LEU A 228 -53.60 -51.04 -61.20
C LEU A 228 -53.72 -50.98 -62.72
N VAL A 229 -52.66 -50.61 -63.43
CA VAL A 229 -52.62 -50.58 -64.91
C VAL A 229 -52.96 -51.97 -65.48
N ALA A 230 -52.35 -53.05 -64.96
CA ALA A 230 -52.67 -54.40 -65.41
C ALA A 230 -54.14 -54.79 -65.18
N ARG A 231 -54.75 -54.32 -64.08
CA ARG A 231 -56.19 -54.52 -63.82
C ARG A 231 -57.07 -53.70 -64.77
N GLU A 232 -56.67 -52.48 -65.08
CA GLU A 232 -57.38 -51.64 -66.06
C GLU A 232 -57.35 -52.28 -67.45
N GLU A 233 -56.21 -52.83 -67.88
CA GLU A 233 -56.08 -53.60 -69.13
C GLU A 233 -57.00 -54.84 -69.14
N GLU A 234 -57.02 -55.61 -68.04
CA GLU A 234 -57.90 -56.78 -67.92
C GLU A 234 -59.40 -56.39 -67.98
N LEU A 235 -59.78 -55.29 -67.31
CA LEU A 235 -61.14 -54.77 -67.36
C LEU A 235 -61.51 -54.27 -68.76
N ALA A 236 -60.59 -53.61 -69.47
CA ALA A 236 -60.79 -53.19 -70.85
C ALA A 236 -61.05 -54.39 -71.77
N ASP A 237 -60.27 -55.46 -71.65
CA ASP A 237 -60.49 -56.71 -72.38
C ASP A 237 -61.84 -57.36 -72.08
N ARG A 238 -62.28 -57.34 -70.82
CA ARG A 238 -63.60 -57.83 -70.42
C ARG A 238 -64.72 -56.99 -71.04
N ILE A 239 -64.59 -55.67 -71.10
CA ILE A 239 -65.56 -54.78 -71.74
C ILE A 239 -65.69 -55.12 -73.23
N VAL A 240 -64.57 -55.29 -73.95
CA VAL A 240 -64.60 -55.68 -75.38
C VAL A 240 -65.33 -57.01 -75.59
N LYS A 241 -65.11 -58.00 -74.72
CA LYS A 241 -65.83 -59.30 -74.79
C LYS A 241 -67.33 -59.14 -74.55
N ILE A 242 -67.74 -58.28 -73.61
CA ILE A 242 -69.16 -57.98 -73.34
C ILE A 242 -69.79 -57.26 -74.54
N GLN A 243 -69.13 -56.24 -75.10
CA GLN A 243 -69.61 -55.53 -76.29
C GLN A 243 -69.82 -56.48 -77.48
N LYS A 244 -68.90 -57.41 -77.72
CA LYS A 244 -69.09 -58.46 -78.74
C LYS A 244 -70.34 -59.28 -78.46
N ARG A 245 -70.56 -59.73 -77.22
CA ARG A 245 -71.78 -60.48 -76.83
C ARG A 245 -73.05 -59.66 -77.00
N MET A 246 -73.03 -58.36 -76.71
CA MET A 246 -74.20 -57.50 -76.96
C MET A 246 -74.54 -57.42 -78.45
N GLY A 247 -73.55 -57.34 -79.34
CA GLY A 247 -73.78 -57.39 -80.79
C GLY A 247 -74.47 -58.68 -81.25
N TRP A 248 -74.16 -59.83 -80.62
CA TRP A 248 -74.89 -61.08 -80.88
C TRP A 248 -76.36 -61.03 -80.43
N VAL A 249 -76.64 -60.34 -79.32
CA VAL A 249 -78.02 -60.16 -78.83
C VAL A 249 -78.81 -59.24 -79.76
N GLU A 250 -78.21 -58.13 -80.21
CA GLU A 250 -78.83 -57.23 -81.20
C GLU A 250 -79.14 -57.97 -82.50
N LEU A 251 -78.23 -58.83 -82.97
CA LEU A 251 -78.43 -59.63 -84.18
C LEU A 251 -79.57 -60.65 -84.00
N ALA A 252 -79.66 -61.31 -82.84
CA ALA A 252 -80.77 -62.21 -82.53
C ALA A 252 -82.13 -61.49 -82.47
N ILE A 253 -82.18 -60.27 -81.93
CA ILE A 253 -83.39 -59.43 -81.92
C ILE A 253 -83.79 -59.06 -83.36
N LEU A 254 -82.83 -58.70 -84.21
CA LEU A 254 -83.09 -58.40 -85.63
C LEU A 254 -83.57 -59.63 -86.40
N GLU A 255 -83.00 -60.81 -86.16
CA GLU A 255 -83.46 -62.07 -86.76
C GLU A 255 -84.90 -62.40 -86.36
N GLN A 256 -85.25 -62.20 -85.08
CA GLN A 256 -86.61 -62.36 -84.57
C GLN A 256 -87.58 -61.38 -85.26
N ALA A 257 -87.20 -60.10 -85.36
CA ALA A 257 -88.01 -59.08 -86.04
C ALA A 257 -88.21 -59.36 -87.54
N ILE A 258 -87.18 -59.85 -88.24
CA ILE A 258 -87.28 -60.28 -89.64
C ILE A 258 -88.25 -61.45 -89.78
N LYS A 259 -88.23 -62.39 -88.84
CA LYS A 259 -89.14 -63.53 -88.84
C LYS A 259 -90.60 -63.08 -88.64
N GLU A 260 -90.84 -62.20 -87.67
CA GLU A 260 -92.17 -61.60 -87.44
C GLU A 260 -92.67 -60.85 -88.68
N ALA A 261 -91.82 -60.04 -89.31
CA ALA A 261 -92.16 -59.33 -90.55
C ALA A 261 -92.47 -60.29 -91.72
N ARG A 262 -91.78 -61.45 -91.81
CA ARG A 262 -92.10 -62.48 -92.81
C ARG A 262 -93.44 -63.14 -92.54
N ASP A 263 -93.74 -63.47 -91.29
CA ASP A 263 -95.03 -64.05 -90.90
C ASP A 263 -96.19 -63.06 -91.18
N GLU A 264 -95.97 -61.75 -90.98
CA GLU A 264 -96.91 -60.69 -91.38
C GLU A 264 -97.08 -60.61 -92.91
N ILE A 265 -96.01 -60.71 -93.69
CA ILE A 265 -96.10 -60.73 -95.16
C ILE A 265 -96.87 -61.96 -95.65
N ASP A 266 -96.65 -63.14 -95.06
CA ASP A 266 -97.35 -64.37 -95.43
C ASP A 266 -98.85 -64.31 -95.10
N THR A 267 -99.20 -63.73 -93.94
CA THR A 267 -100.60 -63.50 -93.56
C THR A 267 -101.28 -62.48 -94.47
N LEU A 268 -100.62 -61.35 -94.77
CA LEU A 268 -101.13 -60.37 -95.75
C LEU A 268 -101.26 -60.99 -97.15
N SER A 269 -100.32 -61.83 -97.57
CA SER A 269 -100.36 -62.53 -98.86
C SER A 269 -101.52 -63.52 -98.95
N ARG A 270 -101.82 -64.26 -97.86
CA ARG A 270 -103.03 -65.09 -97.76
C ARG A 270 -104.30 -64.25 -97.88
N GLN A 271 -104.41 -63.17 -97.11
CA GLN A 271 -105.57 -62.28 -97.17
C GLN A 271 -105.76 -61.68 -98.57
N LEU A 272 -104.66 -61.36 -99.26
CA LEU A 272 -104.69 -60.85 -100.63
C LEU A 272 -105.12 -61.93 -101.63
N GLY A 273 -104.68 -63.17 -101.45
CA GLY A 273 -105.14 -64.34 -102.19
C GLY A 273 -106.63 -64.63 -101.99
N GLU A 274 -107.11 -64.54 -100.75
CA GLU A 274 -108.54 -64.68 -100.42
C GLU A 274 -109.39 -63.57 -101.05
N LYS A 275 -108.93 -62.31 -101.00
CA LYS A 275 -109.61 -61.19 -101.66
C LYS A 275 -109.61 -61.30 -103.18
N ARG A 276 -108.51 -61.78 -103.80
CA ARG A 276 -108.48 -62.10 -105.24
C ARG A 276 -109.45 -63.23 -105.60
N SER A 277 -109.51 -64.28 -104.79
CA SER A 277 -110.48 -65.38 -104.96
C SER A 277 -111.93 -64.91 -104.85
N LEU A 278 -112.22 -63.97 -103.93
CA LEU A 278 -113.52 -63.33 -103.81
C LEU A 278 -113.85 -62.48 -105.04
N LEU A 279 -112.90 -61.70 -105.55
CA LEU A 279 -113.07 -60.91 -106.77
C LEU A 279 -113.34 -61.82 -107.99
N ASP A 280 -112.59 -62.90 -108.17
CA ASP A 280 -112.81 -63.86 -109.27
C ASP A 280 -114.18 -64.55 -109.20
N LYS A 281 -114.69 -64.83 -107.99
CA LYS A 281 -116.04 -65.37 -107.78
C LYS A 281 -117.16 -64.37 -108.13
N ILE A 282 -116.92 -63.07 -107.94
CA ILE A 282 -117.88 -62.02 -108.30
C ILE A 282 -117.91 -61.80 -109.81
N PHE A 283 -116.75 -61.80 -110.48
CA PHE A 283 -116.67 -61.55 -111.92
C PHE A 283 -117.25 -62.68 -112.79
N ARG A 284 -117.19 -63.95 -112.36
CA ARG A 284 -117.74 -65.08 -113.15
C ARG A 284 -119.27 -65.26 -113.08
N ARG A 285 -120.00 -64.48 -112.28
CA ARG A 285 -121.47 -64.60 -112.17
C ARG A 285 -122.26 -63.70 -113.14
N LYS A 286 -121.62 -62.89 -113.99
CA LYS A 286 -122.32 -61.88 -114.81
C LYS A 286 -122.36 -62.12 -116.33
N GLU A 287 -121.86 -63.24 -116.87
CA GLU A 287 -121.91 -63.51 -118.33
C GLU A 287 -122.64 -64.83 -118.71
N GLY A 288 -123.97 -64.74 -118.88
CA GLY A 288 -124.90 -65.43 -119.84
C GLY A 288 -125.40 -66.88 -119.55
N ASN A 289 -126.65 -67.34 -119.80
CA ASN A 289 -128.01 -66.84 -120.18
C ASN A 289 -128.95 -68.10 -120.05
N PRO A 290 -130.30 -68.09 -119.87
CA PRO A 290 -131.34 -67.12 -120.27
C PRO A 290 -132.12 -66.46 -119.10
#